data_AF-A0A7S3RJT5-F1
#
_entry.id   AF-A0A7S3RJT5-F1
#
_cell.length_a   1.000
_cell.length_b   1.000
_cell.length_c   1.000
_cell.angle_alpha   90.00
_cell.angle_beta   90.00
_cell.angle_gamma   90.00
#
_symmetry.space_group_name_H-M   'P 1'
#
loop_
_entity.id
_entity.type
_entity.pdbx_description
1 polymer ?
#
loop_
_entity_poly.entity_id
_entity_poly.type
_entity_poly.pdbx_seq_one_letter_code
_entity_poly.pdbx_strand_id
1 'polypeptide(L)'
;AAVNPHVLRTRELARVGLQSKLNTEDPMRQLVYRVHPLPEAMLDYVWDYGRLTDADEASYIRNMLATGLLPELAALLVIESQRYLRRVEEDCSVSLRDVRRFRILASWFFETRQKRAAADAAVATGGASEWWITRRARSLGYTPDLLRTRSSEEQAVLLALAHSYYVRLASSERRAEYRR
;
A
#
# COMPACT_ATOMS: atom_id res chain seq x y z
N ALA A 1 22.86 -18.33 -4.56
CA ALA A 1 21.52 -17.95 -5.06
C ALA A 1 20.58 -17.80 -3.86
N ALA A 2 19.50 -17.03 -3.99
CA ALA A 2 18.45 -16.96 -2.96
C ALA A 2 17.18 -17.60 -3.51
N VAL A 3 16.50 -18.39 -2.68
CA VAL A 3 15.27 -19.12 -3.04
C VAL A 3 14.17 -18.77 -2.05
N ASN A 4 12.93 -18.69 -2.52
CA ASN A 4 11.79 -18.46 -1.64
C ASN A 4 11.36 -19.79 -1.00
N PRO A 5 10.88 -19.77 0.26
CA PRO A 5 10.48 -20.98 0.96
C PRO A 5 9.18 -21.57 0.38
N HIS A 6 9.06 -22.90 0.43
CA HIS A 6 7.88 -23.63 -0.01
C HIS A 6 6.84 -23.70 1.13
N VAL A 7 5.99 -22.67 1.24
CA VAL A 7 5.03 -22.50 2.35
C VAL A 7 3.59 -22.54 1.85
N LEU A 8 2.75 -23.34 2.52
CA LEU A 8 1.30 -23.37 2.31
C LEU A 8 0.63 -22.19 3.00
N ARG A 9 -0.40 -21.63 2.35
CA ARG A 9 -1.25 -20.60 2.92
C ARG A 9 -2.09 -21.16 4.05
N THR A 10 -2.21 -20.38 5.12
CA THR A 10 -3.08 -20.73 6.25
C THR A 10 -4.47 -20.13 6.10
N ARG A 11 -4.60 -19.06 5.29
CA ARG A 11 -5.88 -18.36 5.09
C ARG A 11 -6.35 -18.46 3.65
N GLU A 12 -7.66 -18.66 3.48
CA GLU A 12 -8.26 -18.71 2.16
C GLU A 12 -8.25 -17.32 1.52
N LEU A 13 -7.80 -17.25 0.26
CA LEU A 13 -7.82 -16.01 -0.51
C LEU A 13 -9.26 -15.63 -0.85
N ALA A 14 -9.59 -14.34 -0.72
CA ALA A 14 -10.85 -13.80 -1.19
C ALA A 14 -11.03 -14.14 -2.68
N ARG A 15 -12.09 -14.89 -3.00
CA ARG A 15 -12.41 -15.26 -4.38
C ARG A 15 -13.02 -14.05 -5.08
N VAL A 16 -12.38 -13.58 -6.16
CA VAL A 16 -12.82 -12.42 -6.95
C VAL A 16 -13.27 -12.87 -8.35
N GLY A 17 -14.31 -12.25 -8.89
CA GLY A 17 -14.77 -12.43 -10.27
C GLY A 17 -15.76 -13.59 -10.52
N LEU A 18 -16.10 -13.81 -11.80
CA LEU A 18 -16.87 -14.99 -12.24
C LEU A 18 -16.01 -16.24 -12.11
N GLN A 19 -16.44 -17.21 -11.32
CA GLN A 19 -15.77 -18.50 -11.18
C GLN A 19 -16.03 -19.36 -12.44
N SER A 20 -15.28 -19.10 -13.50
CA SER A 20 -15.18 -20.03 -14.61
C SER A 20 -14.58 -21.34 -14.08
N LYS A 21 -15.27 -22.46 -14.30
CA LYS A 21 -14.88 -23.82 -13.90
C LYS A 21 -13.51 -24.27 -14.44
N LEU A 22 -12.82 -23.45 -15.24
CA LEU A 22 -11.56 -23.76 -15.92
C LEU A 22 -10.27 -23.55 -15.10
N ASN A 23 -10.31 -22.86 -13.94
CA ASN A 23 -9.09 -22.54 -13.16
C ASN A 23 -9.03 -23.22 -11.77
N THR A 24 -9.74 -24.34 -11.59
CA THR A 24 -9.83 -25.03 -10.29
C THR A 24 -8.55 -25.80 -9.93
N GLU A 25 -7.59 -25.98 -10.85
CA GLU A 25 -6.48 -26.93 -10.70
C GLU A 25 -5.07 -26.31 -10.75
N ASP A 26 -4.86 -25.07 -10.26
CA ASP A 26 -3.49 -24.59 -10.01
C ASP A 26 -3.04 -25.02 -8.59
N PRO A 27 -2.25 -26.09 -8.42
CA PRO A 27 -1.80 -26.54 -7.10
C PRO A 27 -0.93 -25.49 -6.40
N MET A 28 -0.26 -24.61 -7.15
CA MET A 28 0.58 -23.54 -6.59
C MET A 28 -0.25 -22.39 -6.00
N ARG A 29 -1.57 -22.36 -6.23
CA ARG A 29 -2.48 -21.37 -5.64
C ARG A 29 -2.52 -21.45 -4.12
N GLN A 30 -2.32 -22.65 -3.57
CA GLN A 30 -2.28 -22.88 -2.13
C GLN A 30 -0.96 -22.44 -1.51
N LEU A 31 0.05 -22.11 -2.32
CA LEU A 31 1.35 -21.64 -1.83
C LEU A 31 1.36 -20.12 -1.63
N VAL A 32 2.10 -19.69 -0.61
CA VAL A 32 2.41 -18.27 -0.36
C VAL A 32 3.18 -17.68 -1.54
N TYR A 33 4.23 -18.39 -1.95
CA TYR A 33 5.07 -18.05 -3.09
C TYR A 33 4.86 -19.08 -4.19
N ARG A 34 4.85 -18.63 -5.45
CA ARG A 34 4.84 -19.54 -6.59
C ARG A 34 6.24 -20.11 -6.79
N VAL A 35 6.52 -21.26 -6.18
CA VAL A 35 7.82 -21.94 -6.24
C VAL A 35 7.67 -23.40 -6.62
N HIS A 36 8.64 -23.92 -7.36
CA HIS A 36 8.80 -25.35 -7.60
C HIS A 36 9.64 -25.98 -6.48
N PRO A 37 9.48 -27.29 -6.21
CA PRO A 37 10.34 -27.99 -5.27
C PRO A 37 11.81 -27.91 -5.73
N LEU A 38 12.71 -27.78 -4.77
CA LEU A 38 14.14 -27.79 -5.03
C LEU A 38 14.60 -29.22 -5.39
N PRO A 39 15.56 -29.37 -6.31
CA PRO A 39 16.22 -30.65 -6.53
C PRO A 39 16.83 -31.18 -5.24
N GLU A 40 16.71 -32.48 -4.99
CA GLU A 40 17.19 -33.13 -3.76
C GLU A 40 18.69 -32.86 -3.51
N ALA A 41 19.51 -32.92 -4.56
CA ALA A 41 20.94 -32.62 -4.50
C ALA A 41 21.27 -31.18 -4.06
N MET A 42 20.30 -30.26 -4.08
CA MET A 42 20.50 -28.88 -3.63
C MET A 42 20.10 -28.66 -2.17
N LEU A 43 19.34 -29.57 -1.55
CA LEU A 43 18.80 -29.39 -0.20
C LEU A 43 19.90 -29.27 0.85
N ASP A 44 21.01 -30.00 0.68
CA ASP A 44 22.17 -29.97 1.59
C ASP A 44 22.88 -28.61 1.62
N TYR A 45 22.60 -27.73 0.64
CA TYR A 45 23.20 -26.40 0.53
C TYR A 45 22.23 -25.27 0.93
N VAL A 46 21.05 -25.60 1.44
CA VAL A 46 20.04 -24.62 1.86
C VAL A 46 20.23 -24.26 3.34
N TRP A 47 20.15 -22.98 3.64
CA TRP A 47 20.23 -22.45 5.00
C TRP A 47 19.23 -21.31 5.16
N ASP A 48 18.63 -21.23 6.35
CA ASP A 48 17.65 -20.21 6.69
C ASP A 48 18.36 -18.96 7.24
N TYR A 49 18.13 -17.82 6.59
CA TYR A 49 18.61 -16.51 7.05
C TYR A 49 17.75 -15.93 8.18
N GLY A 50 16.64 -16.58 8.51
CA GLY A 50 15.67 -16.10 9.46
C GLY A 50 14.77 -14.99 8.92
N ARG A 51 13.99 -14.40 9.82
CA ARG A 51 13.10 -13.27 9.54
C ARG A 51 13.58 -12.04 10.30
N LEU A 52 13.30 -10.89 9.72
CA LEU A 52 13.56 -9.61 10.35
C LEU A 52 12.70 -9.47 11.61
N THR A 53 13.29 -9.03 12.72
CA THR A 53 12.50 -8.75 13.94
C THR A 53 11.62 -7.52 13.74
N ASP A 54 10.52 -7.41 14.49
CA ASP A 54 9.65 -6.22 14.42
C ASP A 54 10.41 -4.92 14.75
N ALA A 55 11.40 -5.01 15.66
CA ALA A 55 12.25 -3.88 16.03
C ALA A 55 13.18 -3.47 14.90
N ASP A 56 13.85 -4.43 14.26
CA ASP A 56 14.73 -4.15 13.13
C ASP A 56 13.93 -3.61 11.94
N GLU A 57 12.77 -4.22 11.65
CA GLU A 57 11.91 -3.77 10.57
C GLU A 57 11.43 -2.33 10.79
N ALA A 58 11.01 -1.99 12.01
CA ALA A 58 10.67 -0.62 12.36
C ALA A 58 11.86 0.34 12.15
N SER A 59 13.08 -0.08 12.49
CA SER A 59 14.30 0.70 12.24
C SER A 59 14.54 0.91 10.73
N TYR A 60 14.40 -0.14 9.92
CA TYR A 60 14.50 -0.02 8.45
C TYR A 60 13.44 0.91 7.88
N ILE A 61 12.18 0.82 8.34
CA ILE A 61 11.09 1.70 7.89
C ILE A 61 11.42 3.17 8.22
N ARG A 62 11.85 3.46 9.45
CA ARG A 62 12.26 4.82 9.85
C ARG A 62 13.38 5.34 8.96
N ASN A 63 14.42 4.54 8.75
CA ASN A 63 15.55 4.93 7.89
C ASN A 63 15.14 5.16 6.43
N MET A 64 14.26 4.32 5.89
CA MET A 64 13.74 4.47 4.53
C MET A 64 12.93 5.76 4.34
N LEU A 65 12.27 6.23 5.39
CA LEU A 65 11.37 7.39 5.37
C LEU A 65 11.97 8.65 6.01
N ALA A 66 13.19 8.58 6.56
CA ALA A 66 13.83 9.67 7.29
C ALA A 66 13.95 10.98 6.49
N THR A 67 14.15 10.89 5.17
CA THR A 67 14.24 12.05 4.27
C THR A 67 12.92 12.35 3.55
N GLY A 68 11.82 11.77 4.01
CA GLY A 68 10.49 11.87 3.40
C GLY A 68 9.62 12.95 4.02
N LEU A 69 8.35 12.94 3.65
CA LEU A 69 7.33 13.82 4.21
C LEU A 69 6.89 13.29 5.57
N LEU A 70 6.81 14.17 6.58
CA LEU A 70 6.35 13.85 7.93
C LEU A 70 7.01 12.55 8.48
N PRO A 71 8.35 12.46 8.51
CA PRO A 71 9.09 11.20 8.56
C PRO A 71 8.69 10.28 9.72
N GLU A 72 8.58 10.81 10.95
CA GLU A 72 8.21 10.00 12.11
C GLU A 72 6.73 9.55 12.03
N LEU A 73 5.82 10.46 11.68
CA LEU A 73 4.40 10.12 11.54
C LEU A 73 4.18 9.11 10.41
N ALA A 74 4.82 9.31 9.26
CA ALA A 74 4.75 8.40 8.13
C ALA A 74 5.30 7.02 8.49
N ALA A 75 6.43 6.96 9.22
CA ALA A 75 6.99 5.69 9.69
C ALA A 75 6.03 4.97 10.64
N LEU A 76 5.49 5.65 11.64
CA LEU A 76 4.51 5.08 12.57
C LEU A 76 3.27 4.54 11.83
N LEU A 77 2.70 5.33 10.93
CA LEU A 77 1.54 4.92 10.15
C LEU A 77 1.85 3.71 9.27
N VAL A 78 3.01 3.67 8.62
CA VAL A 78 3.42 2.53 7.78
C VAL A 78 3.67 1.28 8.62
N ILE A 79 4.31 1.39 9.79
CA ILE A 79 4.51 0.28 10.72
C ILE A 79 3.16 -0.30 11.15
N GLU A 80 2.22 0.54 11.59
CA GLU A 80 0.89 0.08 11.98
C GLU A 80 0.10 -0.50 10.80
N SER A 81 0.25 0.07 9.60
CA SER A 81 -0.37 -0.46 8.39
C SER A 81 0.13 -1.88 8.06
N GLN A 82 1.43 -2.11 8.21
CA GLN A 82 2.03 -3.43 8.00
C GLN A 82 1.62 -4.43 9.09
N ARG A 83 1.62 -4.01 10.36
CA ARG A 83 1.14 -4.84 11.49
C ARG A 83 -0.30 -5.27 11.27
N TYR A 84 -1.16 -4.33 10.87
CA TYR A 84 -2.55 -4.60 10.56
C TYR A 84 -2.69 -5.63 9.44
N LEU A 85 -1.97 -5.45 8.32
CA LEU A 85 -2.04 -6.37 7.19
C LEU A 85 -1.55 -7.78 7.54
N ARG A 86 -0.49 -7.93 8.34
CA ARG A 86 -0.06 -9.24 8.85
C ARG A 86 -1.14 -9.89 9.72
N ARG A 87 -1.84 -9.09 10.54
CA ARG A 87 -2.95 -9.57 11.36
C ARG A 87 -4.13 -10.05 10.52
N VAL A 88 -4.55 -9.33 9.48
CA VAL A 88 -5.78 -9.63 8.71
C VAL A 88 -5.56 -10.49 7.46
N GLU A 89 -4.35 -10.54 6.91
CA GLU A 89 -3.94 -11.41 5.80
C GLU A 89 -3.00 -12.51 6.29
N GLU A 90 -1.70 -12.45 5.99
CA GLU A 90 -0.67 -13.41 6.41
C GLU A 90 0.63 -12.67 6.78
N ASP A 91 1.54 -13.30 7.52
CA ASP A 91 2.82 -12.70 7.95
C ASP A 91 3.67 -12.18 6.79
N CYS A 92 3.65 -12.90 5.67
CA CYS A 92 4.39 -12.60 4.44
C CYS A 92 3.66 -11.62 3.51
N SER A 93 2.54 -11.04 3.94
CA SER A 93 1.68 -10.19 3.10
C SER A 93 2.34 -8.87 2.71
N VAL A 94 3.26 -8.36 3.53
CA VAL A 94 3.89 -7.04 3.39
C VAL A 94 5.41 -7.14 3.51
N SER A 95 6.10 -6.16 2.94
CA SER A 95 7.56 -6.07 2.99
C SER A 95 8.05 -4.62 2.89
N LEU A 96 9.35 -4.41 3.06
CA LEU A 96 10.01 -3.11 2.80
C LEU A 96 9.80 -2.60 1.35
N ARG A 97 9.39 -3.44 0.41
CA ARG A 97 9.01 -3.00 -0.94
C ARG A 97 7.75 -2.14 -0.92
N ASP A 98 6.80 -2.44 -0.04
CA ASP A 98 5.58 -1.64 0.12
C ASP A 98 5.91 -0.27 0.72
N VAL A 99 6.90 -0.19 1.61
CA VAL A 99 7.45 1.06 2.17
C VAL A 99 8.09 1.90 1.06
N ARG A 100 8.88 1.28 0.18
CA ARG A 100 9.44 1.97 -0.99
C ARG A 100 8.35 2.50 -1.91
N ARG A 101 7.31 1.71 -2.19
CA ARG A 101 6.15 2.14 -3.00
C ARG A 101 5.46 3.33 -2.34
N PHE A 102 5.19 3.25 -1.04
CA PHE A 102 4.62 4.34 -0.25
C PHE A 102 5.47 5.61 -0.37
N ARG A 103 6.79 5.52 -0.17
CA ARG A 103 7.71 6.67 -0.29
C ARG A 103 7.62 7.33 -1.66
N ILE A 104 7.69 6.54 -2.73
CA ILE A 104 7.61 7.04 -4.11
C ILE A 104 6.28 7.75 -4.34
N LEU A 105 5.17 7.15 -3.91
CA LEU A 105 3.85 7.74 -4.06
C LEU A 105 3.68 9.00 -3.22
N ALA A 106 4.21 9.05 -1.99
CA ALA A 106 4.12 10.23 -1.13
C ALA A 106 4.82 11.43 -1.77
N SER A 107 6.05 11.26 -2.26
CA SER A 107 6.76 12.30 -3.01
C SER A 107 6.00 12.71 -4.27
N TRP A 108 5.53 11.74 -5.05
CA TRP A 108 4.79 12.01 -6.29
C TRP A 108 3.48 12.78 -6.04
N PHE A 109 2.71 12.41 -5.02
CA PHE A 109 1.48 13.10 -4.65
C PHE A 109 1.76 14.52 -4.20
N PHE A 110 2.80 14.74 -3.40
CA PHE A 110 3.17 16.07 -2.93
C PHE A 110 3.55 16.99 -4.10
N GLU A 111 4.43 16.54 -4.99
CA GLU A 111 4.83 17.30 -6.18
C GLU A 111 3.65 17.57 -7.12
N THR A 112 2.84 16.55 -7.39
CA THR A 112 1.71 16.66 -8.31
C THR A 112 0.65 17.62 -7.76
N ARG A 113 0.43 17.63 -6.45
CA ARG A 113 -0.50 18.57 -5.81
C ARG A 113 0.00 20.01 -5.86
N GLN A 114 1.30 20.25 -5.64
CA GLN A 114 1.86 21.59 -5.80
C GLN A 114 1.73 22.10 -7.24
N LYS A 115 2.06 21.25 -8.23
CA LYS A 115 1.91 21.60 -9.66
C LYS A 115 0.46 21.94 -10.02
N ARG A 116 -0.50 21.17 -9.51
CA ARG A 116 -1.93 21.45 -9.71
C ARG A 116 -2.35 22.73 -9.02
N ALA A 117 -1.98 22.96 -7.76
CA ALA A 117 -2.30 24.20 -7.05
C ALA A 117 -1.75 25.45 -7.78
N ALA A 118 -0.55 25.37 -8.35
CA ALA A 118 0.03 26.44 -9.17
C ALA A 118 -0.73 26.64 -10.49
N ALA A 119 -1.17 25.56 -11.14
CA ALA A 119 -2.00 25.63 -12.34
C ALA A 119 -3.38 26.23 -12.04
N ASP A 120 -4.05 25.78 -10.97
CA ASP A 120 -5.35 26.30 -10.51
C ASP A 120 -5.25 27.81 -10.20
N ALA A 121 -4.16 28.25 -9.57
CA ALA A 121 -3.90 29.67 -9.30
C ALA A 121 -3.68 30.48 -10.60
N ALA A 122 -2.95 29.94 -11.57
CA ALA A 122 -2.76 30.57 -12.88
C ALA A 122 -4.09 30.70 -13.64
N VAL A 123 -4.94 29.67 -13.60
CA VAL A 123 -6.29 29.68 -14.20
C VAL A 123 -7.20 30.69 -13.51
N ALA A 124 -7.13 30.82 -12.18
CA ALA A 124 -7.89 31.83 -11.44
C ALA A 124 -7.54 33.27 -11.84
N THR A 125 -6.27 33.50 -12.21
CA THR A 125 -5.79 34.83 -12.66
C THR A 125 -6.10 35.09 -14.14
N GLY A 126 -6.26 34.04 -14.95
CA GLY A 126 -6.43 34.09 -16.41
C GLY A 126 -7.86 34.05 -16.95
N GLY A 127 -8.88 34.08 -16.10
CA GLY A 127 -10.28 34.12 -16.54
C GLY A 127 -10.84 32.74 -16.92
N ALA A 128 -11.60 32.17 -15.98
CA ALA A 128 -12.69 31.21 -16.15
C ALA A 128 -12.48 30.03 -17.13
N SER A 129 -12.00 28.88 -16.63
CA SER A 129 -12.31 27.59 -17.27
C SER A 129 -12.51 26.38 -16.33
N GLU A 130 -12.65 26.57 -15.02
CA GLU A 130 -12.72 25.47 -14.05
C GLU A 130 -14.00 25.43 -13.19
N TRP A 131 -14.98 26.25 -13.56
CA TRP A 131 -16.23 26.41 -12.81
C TRP A 131 -17.16 25.18 -12.87
N TRP A 132 -17.09 24.36 -13.93
CA TRP A 132 -18.00 23.22 -14.10
C TRP A 132 -17.56 21.96 -13.33
N ILE A 133 -16.25 21.75 -13.11
CA ILE A 133 -15.71 20.60 -12.35
C ILE A 133 -16.11 20.71 -10.87
N THR A 134 -15.95 21.91 -10.30
CA THR A 134 -16.30 22.19 -8.89
C THR A 134 -17.80 22.20 -8.64
N ARG A 135 -18.62 22.63 -9.62
CA ARG A 135 -20.08 22.64 -9.50
C ARG A 135 -20.68 21.21 -9.54
N ARG A 136 -20.16 20.33 -10.41
CA ARG A 136 -20.64 18.94 -10.52
C ARG A 136 -20.21 18.06 -9.34
N ALA A 137 -19.03 18.30 -8.77
CA ALA A 137 -18.61 17.64 -7.53
C ALA A 137 -19.54 17.99 -6.35
N ARG A 138 -19.86 19.28 -6.17
CA ARG A 138 -20.81 19.73 -5.12
C ARG A 138 -22.22 19.18 -5.34
N SER A 139 -22.71 19.09 -6.58
CA SER A 139 -24.05 18.53 -6.86
C SER A 139 -24.15 17.02 -6.60
N LEU A 140 -23.02 16.31 -6.55
CA LEU A 140 -22.95 14.89 -6.19
C LEU A 140 -22.77 14.66 -4.68
N GLY A 141 -22.89 15.71 -3.85
CA GLY A 141 -22.70 15.61 -2.41
C GLY A 141 -21.24 15.41 -1.99
N TYR A 142 -20.28 15.64 -2.89
CA TYR A 142 -18.86 15.57 -2.57
C TYR A 142 -18.45 16.83 -1.80
N THR A 143 -18.33 16.72 -0.48
CA THR A 143 -17.71 17.74 0.39
C THR A 143 -16.22 17.44 0.53
N PRO A 144 -15.32 18.27 -0.04
CA PRO A 144 -13.88 17.99 -0.03
C PRO A 144 -13.19 18.39 1.28
N ASP A 145 -13.92 18.55 2.39
CA ASP A 145 -13.49 19.40 3.50
C ASP A 145 -12.42 18.75 4.40
N LEU A 146 -12.45 17.42 4.59
CA LEU A 146 -11.48 16.77 5.49
C LEU A 146 -10.07 16.68 4.90
N LEU A 147 -9.94 16.50 3.57
CA LEU A 147 -8.63 16.51 2.94
C LEU A 147 -8.16 17.95 2.69
N ARG A 148 -9.03 18.86 2.23
CA ARG A 148 -8.62 20.25 1.92
C ARG A 148 -8.16 21.06 3.13
N THR A 149 -8.64 20.74 4.33
CA THR A 149 -8.21 21.41 5.57
C THR A 149 -6.83 20.98 6.05
N ARG A 150 -6.28 19.88 5.50
CA ARG A 150 -4.98 19.33 5.87
C ARG A 150 -3.85 19.96 5.06
N SER A 151 -2.64 19.92 5.61
CA SER A 151 -1.42 20.32 4.90
C SER A 151 -1.21 19.48 3.63
N SER A 152 -0.49 20.06 2.66
CA SER A 152 -0.13 19.37 1.41
C SER A 152 0.65 18.08 1.66
N GLU A 153 1.45 18.04 2.72
CA GLU A 153 2.22 16.86 3.14
C GLU A 153 1.32 15.77 3.73
N GLU A 154 0.42 16.12 4.65
CA GLU A 154 -0.55 15.16 5.23
C GLU A 154 -1.42 14.54 4.13
N GLN A 155 -1.91 15.35 3.19
CA GLN A 155 -2.70 14.87 2.05
C GLN A 155 -1.92 13.87 1.21
N ALA A 156 -0.64 14.17 0.92
CA ALA A 156 0.21 13.29 0.13
C ALA A 156 0.48 11.96 0.85
N VAL A 157 0.77 12.00 2.15
CA VAL A 157 0.95 10.81 2.99
C VAL A 157 -0.33 9.97 3.05
N LEU A 158 -1.49 10.59 3.28
CA LEU A 158 -2.78 9.89 3.32
C LEU A 158 -3.11 9.21 1.98
N LEU A 159 -2.89 9.91 0.86
CA LEU A 159 -3.10 9.32 -0.48
C LEU A 159 -2.12 8.16 -0.73
N ALA A 160 -0.86 8.31 -0.33
CA ALA A 160 0.13 7.25 -0.47
C ALA A 160 -0.20 6.02 0.39
N LEU A 161 -0.67 6.21 1.64
CA LEU A 161 -1.19 5.12 2.49
C LEU A 161 -2.41 4.46 1.86
N ALA A 162 -3.32 5.27 1.33
CA ALA A 162 -4.54 4.77 0.70
C ALA A 162 -4.21 3.83 -0.47
N HIS A 163 -3.31 4.27 -1.35
CA HIS A 163 -2.88 3.46 -2.49
C HIS A 163 -1.99 2.27 -2.10
N SER A 164 -1.16 2.41 -1.07
CA SER A 164 -0.18 1.37 -0.73
C SER A 164 -0.75 0.25 0.11
N TYR A 165 -1.74 0.54 0.96
CA TYR A 165 -2.24 -0.39 1.98
C TYR A 165 -3.77 -0.49 2.00
N TYR A 166 -4.50 0.62 1.92
CA TYR A 166 -5.96 0.62 2.08
C TYR A 166 -6.72 -0.02 0.92
N VAL A 167 -6.40 0.33 -0.33
CA VAL A 167 -7.12 -0.15 -1.53
C VAL A 167 -6.95 -1.66 -1.74
N ARG A 168 -5.86 -2.24 -1.20
CA ARG A 168 -5.60 -3.68 -1.22
C ARG A 168 -6.64 -4.48 -0.44
N LEU A 169 -7.20 -3.91 0.63
CA LEU A 169 -8.15 -4.61 1.50
C LEU A 169 -9.46 -4.85 0.74
N ALA A 170 -9.79 -6.12 0.50
CA ALA A 170 -10.95 -6.51 -0.31
C ALA A 170 -12.30 -6.12 0.34
N SER A 171 -12.45 -6.34 1.65
CA SER A 171 -13.71 -6.10 2.37
C SER A 171 -13.87 -4.63 2.80
N SER A 172 -15.09 -4.10 2.68
CA SER A 172 -15.46 -2.79 3.22
C SER A 172 -15.32 -2.73 4.74
N GLU A 173 -15.57 -3.83 5.44
CA GLU A 173 -15.39 -3.97 6.88
C GLU A 173 -13.92 -3.86 7.27
N ARG A 174 -13.03 -4.60 6.59
CA ARG A 174 -11.57 -4.50 6.81
C ARG A 174 -11.05 -3.09 6.50
N ARG A 175 -11.60 -2.43 5.48
CA ARG A 175 -11.29 -1.02 5.19
C ARG A 175 -11.79 -0.08 6.29
N ALA A 176 -12.94 -0.37 6.91
CA ALA A 176 -13.45 0.42 8.02
C ALA A 176 -12.63 0.22 9.29
N GLU A 177 -12.21 -1.01 9.60
CA GLU A 177 -11.31 -1.33 10.71
C GLU A 177 -9.94 -0.67 10.53
N TYR A 178 -9.36 -0.70 9.33
CA TYR A 178 -8.08 -0.05 9.03
C TYR A 178 -8.06 1.47 9.28
N ARG A 179 -9.23 2.14 9.20
CA ARG A 179 -9.34 3.59 9.44
C ARG A 179 -9.49 3.97 10.91
N ARG A 180 -9.68 2.99 11.79
CA ARG A 180 -9.79 3.20 13.24
C ARG A 180 -8.40 3.20 13.86
#